data_AF-A0A645JM77-F1
#
_entry.id   AF-A0A645JM77-F1
#
_cell.length_a   1.000
_cell.length_b   1.000
_cell.length_c   1.000
_cell.angle_alpha   90.00
_cell.angle_beta   90.00
_cell.angle_gamma   90.00
#
_symmetry.space_group_name_H-M   'P 1'
#
loop_
_entity.id
_entity.type
_entity.pdbx_description
1 polymer ?
#
loop_
_entity_poly.entity_id
_entity_poly.type
_entity_poly.pdbx_seq_one_letter_code
_entity_poly.pdbx_strand_id
1 'polypeptide(L)'
;MRGLITPASKETRIQKSIFEAIQTVNRNLVCMLELQINALWATRESHFVMLNAHTLRETQQMTQQALLTIAHALFEGNPQPILANSEKLNETVNELRTLIRQHDEHHVAETPIHGYVWLSLETARQLELLSHLICRALRK
;
A
#
# COMPACT_ATOMS: atom_id res chain seq x y z
N MET A 1 9.96 -14.08 -13.48
CA MET A 1 10.55 -13.56 -12.23
C MET A 1 10.95 -14.62 -11.21
N ARG A 2 10.15 -15.65 -10.90
CA ARG A 2 10.50 -16.68 -9.88
C ARG A 2 11.84 -17.39 -10.10
N GLY A 3 12.23 -17.66 -11.35
CA GLY A 3 13.52 -18.30 -11.66
C GLY A 3 14.77 -17.48 -11.26
N LEU A 4 14.62 -16.18 -11.03
CA LEU A 4 15.73 -15.28 -10.65
C LEU A 4 15.97 -15.21 -9.14
N ILE A 5 15.08 -15.75 -8.32
CA ILE A 5 15.19 -15.64 -6.86
C ILE A 5 16.42 -16.38 -6.34
N THR A 6 16.62 -17.63 -6.77
CA THR A 6 17.76 -18.44 -6.34
C THR A 6 19.12 -17.81 -6.72
N PRO A 7 19.36 -17.39 -7.97
CA PRO A 7 20.61 -16.71 -8.31
C PRO A 7 20.77 -15.37 -7.58
N ALA A 8 19.73 -14.54 -7.49
CA ALA A 8 19.80 -13.26 -6.78
C ALA A 8 20.12 -13.43 -5.29
N SER A 9 19.56 -14.45 -4.63
CA SER A 9 19.86 -14.79 -3.24
C SER A 9 21.32 -15.21 -3.04
N LYS A 10 21.87 -15.99 -3.97
CA LYS A 10 23.29 -16.39 -3.92
C LYS A 10 24.24 -15.21 -4.10
N GLU A 11 23.91 -14.30 -5.03
CA GLU A 11 24.73 -13.14 -5.35
C GLU A 11 24.69 -12.07 -4.25
N THR A 12 23.49 -11.74 -3.76
CA THR A 12 23.28 -10.69 -2.75
C THR A 12 23.46 -11.17 -1.30
N ARG A 13 23.46 -12.49 -1.08
CA ARG A 13 23.40 -13.15 0.24
C ARG A 13 22.13 -12.85 1.06
N ILE A 14 21.14 -12.20 0.46
CA ILE A 14 19.83 -11.98 1.07
C ILE A 14 19.07 -13.31 1.06
N GLN A 15 18.34 -13.61 2.14
CA GLN A 15 17.58 -14.85 2.27
C GLN A 15 16.51 -14.97 1.17
N LYS A 16 16.41 -16.15 0.56
CA LYS A 16 15.40 -16.47 -0.47
C LYS A 16 13.97 -16.12 -0.05
N SER A 17 13.63 -16.35 1.22
CA SER A 17 12.32 -16.05 1.80
C SER A 17 11.95 -14.55 1.72
N ILE A 18 12.94 -13.65 1.79
CA ILE A 18 12.70 -12.20 1.67
C ILE A 18 12.27 -11.86 0.24
N PHE A 19 12.95 -12.41 -0.78
CA PHE A 19 12.57 -12.20 -2.17
C PHE A 19 11.18 -12.80 -2.51
N GLU A 20 10.87 -13.98 -1.97
CA GLU A 20 9.55 -14.60 -2.13
C GLU A 20 8.45 -13.77 -1.48
N ALA A 21 8.70 -13.23 -0.28
CA ALA A 21 7.78 -12.33 0.39
C ALA A 21 7.57 -11.03 -0.40
N ILE A 22 8.65 -10.40 -0.90
CA ILE A 22 8.57 -9.18 -1.74
C ILE A 22 7.73 -9.44 -2.99
N GLN A 23 7.95 -10.55 -3.70
CA GLN A 23 7.14 -10.89 -4.88
C GLN A 23 5.67 -11.10 -4.55
N THR A 24 5.38 -11.73 -3.41
CA THR A 24 4.01 -11.96 -2.94
C THR A 24 3.30 -10.64 -2.64
N VAL A 25 3.95 -9.76 -1.88
CA VAL A 25 3.40 -8.45 -1.52
C VAL A 25 3.21 -7.58 -2.77
N ASN A 26 4.15 -7.58 -3.71
CA ASN A 26 3.99 -6.85 -4.97
C ASN A 26 2.78 -7.34 -5.79
N ARG A 27 2.59 -8.66 -5.88
CA ARG A 27 1.42 -9.22 -6.56
C ARG A 27 0.12 -8.82 -5.87
N ASN A 28 0.10 -8.86 -4.53
CA ASN A 28 -1.06 -8.43 -3.75
C ASN A 28 -1.36 -6.95 -3.99
N LEU A 29 -0.35 -6.07 -3.93
CA LEU A 29 -0.51 -4.64 -4.21
C LEU A 29 -1.13 -4.37 -5.58
N VAL A 30 -0.64 -5.03 -6.64
CA VAL A 30 -1.22 -4.88 -7.99
C VAL A 30 -2.68 -5.32 -8.00
N CYS A 31 -3.02 -6.47 -7.42
CA CYS A 31 -4.39 -6.95 -7.33
C CYS A 31 -5.30 -6.00 -6.54
N MET A 32 -4.80 -5.44 -5.43
CA MET A 32 -5.55 -4.48 -4.61
C MET A 32 -5.80 -3.18 -5.37
N LEU A 33 -4.82 -2.67 -6.10
CA LEU A 33 -4.97 -1.48 -6.96
C LEU A 33 -6.00 -1.72 -8.08
N GLU A 34 -5.98 -2.89 -8.71
CA GLU A 34 -6.99 -3.28 -9.70
C GLU A 34 -8.41 -3.30 -9.10
N LEU A 35 -8.56 -3.90 -7.90
CA LEU A 35 -9.84 -3.90 -7.19
C LEU A 35 -10.29 -2.49 -6.79
N GLN A 36 -9.37 -1.60 -6.39
CA GLN A 36 -9.69 -0.20 -6.07
C GLN A 36 -10.19 0.56 -7.29
N ILE A 37 -9.58 0.35 -8.47
CA ILE A 37 -10.05 0.92 -9.74
C ILE A 37 -11.45 0.40 -10.07
N ASN A 38 -11.68 -0.90 -9.93
CA ASN A 38 -13.00 -1.48 -10.18
C ASN A 38 -14.07 -0.93 -9.22
N ALA A 39 -13.76 -0.84 -7.92
CA ALA A 39 -14.67 -0.28 -6.92
C ALA A 39 -14.98 1.20 -7.17
N LEU A 40 -14.00 1.96 -7.65
CA LEU A 40 -14.17 3.36 -8.02
C LEU A 40 -15.17 3.52 -9.17
N TRP A 41 -15.01 2.74 -10.24
CA TRP A 41 -15.82 2.87 -11.45
C TRP A 41 -17.12 2.06 -11.42
N ALA A 42 -17.37 1.28 -10.36
CA ALA A 42 -18.54 0.41 -10.26
C ALA A 42 -19.88 1.19 -10.25
N THR A 43 -19.93 2.37 -9.64
CA THR A 43 -21.15 3.19 -9.53
C THR A 43 -20.84 4.68 -9.60
N ARG A 44 -21.82 5.48 -10.02
CA ARG A 44 -21.69 6.95 -10.06
C ARG A 44 -21.50 7.53 -8.65
N GLU A 45 -22.16 6.93 -7.67
CA GLU A 45 -22.11 7.29 -6.26
C GLU A 45 -20.69 7.08 -5.69
N SER A 46 -20.06 5.92 -5.99
CA SER A 46 -18.67 5.65 -5.61
C SER A 46 -17.71 6.69 -6.17
N HIS A 47 -17.84 7.00 -7.47
CA HIS A 47 -17.05 8.04 -8.11
C HIS A 47 -17.29 9.43 -7.51
N PHE A 48 -18.53 9.78 -7.20
CA PHE A 48 -18.88 11.07 -6.60
C PHE A 48 -18.32 11.23 -5.17
N VAL A 49 -18.32 10.16 -4.37
CA VAL A 49 -17.71 10.19 -3.03
C VAL A 49 -16.20 10.40 -3.13
N MET A 50 -15.50 9.76 -4.07
CA MET A 50 -14.07 9.98 -4.24
C MET A 50 -13.72 11.42 -4.69
N LEU A 51 -14.61 12.07 -5.45
CA LEU A 51 -14.48 13.49 -5.79
C LEU A 51 -14.71 14.45 -4.61
N ASN A 52 -15.32 14.01 -3.50
CA ASN A 52 -15.60 14.86 -2.36
C ASN A 52 -14.85 14.46 -1.09
N ALA A 53 -14.34 13.24 -1.01
CA ALA A 53 -13.58 12.72 0.13
C ALA A 53 -12.10 13.09 0.01
N HIS A 54 -11.70 14.16 0.72
CA HIS A 54 -10.30 14.61 0.79
C HIS A 54 -9.35 13.51 1.26
N THR A 55 -9.71 12.81 2.34
CA THR A 55 -8.89 11.77 2.96
C THR A 55 -8.61 10.58 2.03
N LEU A 56 -9.56 10.22 1.16
CA LEU A 56 -9.36 9.14 0.20
C LEU A 56 -8.34 9.53 -0.88
N ARG A 57 -8.38 10.79 -1.34
CA ARG A 57 -7.36 11.32 -2.26
C ARG A 57 -5.98 11.39 -1.62
N GLU A 58 -5.90 11.84 -0.37
CA GLU A 58 -4.64 11.85 0.38
C GLU A 58 -4.07 10.45 0.51
N THR A 59 -4.92 9.45 0.78
CA THR A 59 -4.50 8.04 0.87
C THR A 59 -3.97 7.50 -0.46
N GLN A 60 -4.58 7.87 -1.59
CA GLN A 60 -4.06 7.54 -2.92
C GLN A 60 -2.71 8.21 -3.20
N GLN A 61 -2.59 9.50 -2.92
CA GLN A 61 -1.34 10.24 -3.08
C GLN A 61 -0.23 9.66 -2.21
N MET A 62 -0.56 9.27 -0.97
CA MET A 62 0.40 8.64 -0.06
C MET A 62 0.84 7.25 -0.54
N THR A 63 -0.09 6.46 -1.08
CA THR A 63 0.23 5.18 -1.71
C THR A 63 1.22 5.36 -2.86
N GLN A 64 0.97 6.34 -3.74
CA GLN A 64 1.88 6.66 -4.85
C GLN A 64 3.25 7.13 -4.34
N GLN A 65 3.27 8.05 -3.38
CA GLN A 65 4.50 8.60 -2.81
C GLN A 65 5.34 7.50 -2.12
N ALA A 66 4.68 6.55 -1.46
CA ALA A 66 5.35 5.41 -0.84
C ALA A 66 6.03 4.50 -1.87
N LEU A 67 5.33 4.15 -2.95
CA LEU A 67 5.90 3.35 -4.03
C LEU A 67 7.11 4.05 -4.68
N LEU A 68 6.99 5.35 -4.96
CA LEU A 68 8.09 6.14 -5.50
C LEU A 68 9.28 6.20 -4.53
N THR A 69 9.02 6.40 -3.25
CA THR A 69 10.05 6.46 -2.21
C THR A 69 10.79 5.12 -2.09
N ILE A 70 10.07 4.00 -2.13
CA ILE A 70 10.67 2.65 -2.15
C ILE A 70 11.53 2.46 -3.41
N ALA A 71 11.04 2.88 -4.58
CA ALA A 71 11.79 2.77 -5.83
C ALA A 71 13.10 3.59 -5.80
N HIS A 72 13.04 4.83 -5.33
CA HIS A 72 14.23 5.68 -5.16
C HIS A 72 15.20 5.09 -4.14
N ALA A 73 14.72 4.62 -2.99
CA ALA A 73 15.55 3.99 -1.96
C ALA A 73 16.25 2.72 -2.44
N LEU A 74 15.59 1.93 -3.29
CA LEU A 74 16.19 0.75 -3.93
C LEU A 74 17.29 1.13 -4.93
N PHE A 75 17.11 2.23 -5.66
CA PHE A 75 18.12 2.73 -6.61
C PHE A 75 19.34 3.31 -5.88
N GLU A 76 19.12 4.09 -4.82
CA GLU A 76 20.18 4.74 -4.04
C GLU A 76 20.84 3.81 -3.01
N GLY A 77 20.18 2.71 -2.66
CA GLY A 77 20.61 1.79 -1.60
C GLY A 77 20.42 2.33 -0.18
N ASN A 78 19.66 3.42 0.00
CA ASN A 78 19.43 4.07 1.29
C ASN A 78 18.03 3.78 1.83
N PRO A 79 17.88 3.06 2.97
CA PRO A 79 16.56 2.74 3.54
C PRO A 79 15.95 3.84 4.40
N GLN A 80 16.67 4.92 4.74
CA GLN A 80 16.17 6.01 5.59
C GLN A 80 14.85 6.64 5.09
N PRO A 81 14.70 7.03 3.81
CA PRO A 81 13.47 7.65 3.35
C PRO A 81 12.26 6.71 3.39
N ILE A 82 12.46 5.39 3.32
CA ILE A 82 11.37 4.41 3.46
C ILE A 82 10.78 4.47 4.88
N LEU A 83 11.62 4.55 5.91
CA LEU A 83 11.16 4.59 7.30
C LEU A 83 10.32 5.84 7.58
N ALA A 84 10.83 7.01 7.18
CA ALA A 84 10.13 8.29 7.35
C ALA A 84 8.78 8.32 6.61
N ASN A 85 8.70 7.68 5.43
CA ASN A 85 7.46 7.61 4.68
C ASN A 85 6.48 6.58 5.27
N SER A 86 6.97 5.50 5.89
CA SER A 86 6.13 4.51 6.58
C SER A 86 5.43 5.10 7.80
N GLU A 87 6.10 5.99 8.54
CA GLU A 87 5.48 6.70 9.68
C GLU A 87 4.31 7.59 9.21
N LYS A 88 4.53 8.41 8.18
CA LYS A 88 3.48 9.26 7.59
C LYS A 88 2.30 8.44 7.03
N LEU A 89 2.60 7.31 6.41
CA LEU A 89 1.58 6.39 5.92
C LEU A 89 0.73 5.83 7.08
N ASN A 90 1.36 5.47 8.19
CA ASN A 90 0.65 4.99 9.38
C ASN A 90 -0.21 6.06 10.04
N GLU A 91 0.25 7.32 10.08
CA GLU A 91 -0.56 8.45 10.55
C GLU A 91 -1.82 8.64 9.68
N THR A 92 -1.66 8.71 8.37
CA THR A 92 -2.79 8.86 7.41
C THR A 92 -3.77 7.71 7.51
N VAL A 93 -3.28 6.47 7.66
CA VAL A 93 -4.13 5.27 7.85
C VAL A 93 -4.91 5.35 9.16
N ASN A 94 -4.30 5.85 10.23
CA ASN A 94 -4.98 5.99 11.52
C ASN A 94 -6.07 7.07 11.45
N GLU A 95 -5.82 8.18 10.77
CA GLU A 95 -6.86 9.20 10.49
C GLU A 95 -8.00 8.65 9.64
N LEU A 96 -7.68 7.85 8.61
CA LEU A 96 -8.70 7.20 7.80
C LEU A 96 -9.53 6.21 8.63
N ARG A 97 -8.91 5.46 9.56
CA ARG A 97 -9.62 4.58 10.50
C ARG A 97 -10.53 5.34 11.47
N THR A 98 -10.10 6.50 11.97
CA THR A 98 -10.93 7.31 12.89
C THR A 98 -12.13 7.90 12.16
N LEU A 99 -11.93 8.38 10.94
CA LEU A 99 -13.01 8.92 10.11
C LEU A 99 -14.06 7.86 9.76
N ILE A 100 -13.66 6.62 9.47
CA ILE A 100 -14.61 5.50 9.25
C ILE A 100 -15.43 5.24 10.51
N ARG A 101 -14.76 5.13 11.67
CA ARG A 101 -15.45 4.87 12.95
C ARG A 101 -16.44 5.98 13.31
N GLN A 102 -16.15 7.23 12.96
CA GLN A 102 -17.05 8.36 13.19
C GLN A 102 -18.26 8.36 12.24
N HIS A 103 -18.12 7.81 11.03
CA HIS A 103 -19.17 7.77 10.02
C HIS A 103 -20.09 6.53 10.14
N ASP A 104 -19.57 5.41 10.67
CA ASP A 104 -20.32 4.16 10.88
C ASP A 104 -21.50 4.31 11.87
N GLU A 105 -21.56 5.38 12.68
CA GLU A 105 -22.69 5.63 13.57
C GLU A 105 -23.97 6.10 12.84
N HIS A 106 -23.87 6.57 11.58
CA HIS A 106 -24.99 7.29 10.95
C HIS A 106 -25.63 6.64 9.72
N HIS A 107 -25.00 5.72 8.97
CA HIS A 107 -25.71 5.00 7.89
C HIS A 107 -25.04 3.68 7.50
N VAL A 108 -25.61 2.56 7.99
CA VAL A 108 -25.32 1.20 7.54
C VAL A 108 -26.02 0.95 6.21
N ALA A 109 -25.45 1.44 5.12
CA ALA A 109 -25.82 0.99 3.78
C ALA A 109 -24.56 0.43 3.13
N GLU A 110 -24.56 -0.89 2.91
CA GLU A 110 -23.56 -1.66 2.16
C GLU A 110 -23.33 -1.04 0.77
N THR A 111 -22.52 0.01 0.71
CA THR A 111 -22.18 0.72 -0.52
C THR A 111 -20.79 0.30 -0.99
N PRO A 112 -20.53 0.32 -2.31
CA PRO A 112 -19.21 0.08 -2.89
C PRO A 112 -18.08 0.91 -2.26
N ILE A 113 -18.45 2.03 -1.62
CA ILE A 113 -17.60 2.93 -0.83
C ILE A 113 -16.89 2.19 0.31
N HIS A 114 -17.58 1.31 1.06
CA HIS A 114 -16.94 0.52 2.13
C HIS A 114 -15.89 -0.45 1.57
N GLY A 115 -16.14 -1.02 0.39
CA GLY A 115 -15.18 -1.87 -0.32
C GLY A 115 -13.93 -1.09 -0.70
N TYR A 116 -14.07 0.11 -1.27
CA TYR A 116 -12.95 0.97 -1.63
C TYR A 116 -12.11 1.39 -0.41
N VAL A 117 -12.79 1.77 0.67
CA VAL A 117 -12.16 2.16 1.94
C VAL A 117 -11.37 0.99 2.54
N TRP A 118 -11.96 -0.20 2.58
CA TRP A 118 -11.29 -1.41 3.05
C TRP A 118 -10.06 -1.74 2.20
N LEU A 119 -10.20 -1.69 0.88
CA LEU A 119 -9.09 -1.90 -0.04
C LEU A 119 -7.96 -0.89 0.20
N SER A 120 -8.28 0.36 0.52
CA SER A 120 -7.30 1.41 0.81
C SER A 120 -6.51 1.12 2.10
N LEU A 121 -7.18 0.64 3.14
CA LEU A 121 -6.53 0.20 4.38
C LEU A 121 -5.61 -1.00 4.16
N GLU A 122 -6.07 -1.98 3.38
CA GLU A 122 -5.30 -3.18 3.08
C GLU A 122 -4.11 -2.87 2.15
N THR A 123 -4.26 -1.98 1.16
CA THR A 123 -3.13 -1.47 0.35
C THR A 123 -2.06 -0.82 1.23
N ALA A 124 -2.46 -0.01 2.21
CA ALA A 124 -1.52 0.61 3.13
C ALA A 124 -0.78 -0.42 4.01
N ARG A 125 -1.49 -1.46 4.50
CA ARG A 125 -0.87 -2.58 5.23
C ARG A 125 0.14 -3.35 4.38
N GLN A 126 -0.18 -3.61 3.11
CA GLN A 126 0.73 -4.27 2.18
C GLN A 126 1.97 -3.39 1.89
N LEU A 127 1.80 -2.07 1.79
CA LEU A 127 2.91 -1.12 1.64
C LEU A 127 3.83 -1.07 2.86
N GLU A 128 3.28 -1.11 4.06
CA GLU A 128 4.06 -1.20 5.30
C GLU A 128 4.87 -2.51 5.33
N LEU A 129 4.26 -3.64 4.98
CA LEU A 129 4.95 -4.92 4.89
C LEU A 129 6.07 -4.89 3.84
N LEU A 130 5.79 -4.31 2.66
CA LEU A 130 6.81 -4.13 1.62
C LEU A 130 7.98 -3.30 2.13
N SER A 131 7.69 -2.17 2.78
CA SER A 131 8.68 -1.26 3.34
C SER A 131 9.62 -1.99 4.31
N HIS A 132 9.08 -2.79 5.23
CA HIS A 132 9.87 -3.62 6.14
C HIS A 132 10.77 -4.63 5.41
N LEU A 133 10.23 -5.32 4.39
CA LEU A 133 10.98 -6.31 3.62
C LEU A 133 12.12 -5.67 2.83
N ILE A 134 11.88 -4.50 2.23
CA ILE A 134 12.90 -3.75 1.48
C ILE A 134 13.97 -3.20 2.41
N CYS A 135 13.61 -2.60 3.55
CA CYS A 135 14.58 -2.16 4.55
C CYS A 135 15.46 -3.33 5.02
N ARG A 136 14.88 -4.51 5.24
CA ARG A 136 15.64 -5.71 5.62
C ARG A 136 16.54 -6.22 4.48
N ALA A 137 16.14 -6.06 3.23
CA ALA A 137 16.97 -6.40 2.07
C ALA A 137 18.15 -5.41 1.89
N LEU A 138 17.97 -4.14 2.26
CA LEU A 138 18.97 -3.08 2.14
C LEU A 138 19.96 -3.01 3.33
N ARG A 139 19.54 -3.46 4.53
CA ARG A 139 20.43 -3.59 5.69
C ARG A 139 21.35 -4.81 5.48
N LYS A 140 22.59 -4.56 5.04
CA LYS A 140 23.67 -5.55 5.00
C LYS A 140 24.12 -5.96 6.39
#